data_AF-W9ABU1-F1
#
_entry.id   AF-W9ABU1-F1
#
_cell.length_a   1.000
_cell.length_b   1.000
_cell.length_c   1.000
_cell.angle_alpha   90.00
_cell.angle_beta   90.00
_cell.angle_gamma   90.00
#
_symmetry.space_group_name_H-M   'P 1'
#
loop_
_entity.id
_entity.type
_entity.pdbx_description
1 polymer ?
#
loop_
_entity_poly.entity_id
_entity_poly.type
_entity_poly.pdbx_seq_one_letter_code
_entity_poly.pdbx_strand_id
1 'polypeptide(L)' 'MAIPGFQDFMYPFLQILGDGKEHRLQDLYKELANHFQLTDDEIEETLPSGKQTVLVNRIGWTRTYLNKAGLIKVVR' A
#
# COMPACT_ATOMS: atom_id res chain seq x y z
N MET A 1 -1.07 17.06 -4.27
CA MET A 1 -1.38 15.67 -3.90
C MET A 1 -0.21 15.18 -3.11
N ALA A 2 -0.38 14.95 -1.81
CA ALA A 2 0.73 14.60 -0.92
C ALA A 2 0.97 13.08 -0.85
N ILE A 3 -0.07 12.27 -1.10
CA ILE A 3 0.04 10.81 -1.11
C ILE A 3 0.61 10.33 -2.46
N PRO A 4 1.69 9.52 -2.46
CA PRO A 4 2.28 8.98 -3.68
C PRO A 4 1.33 8.14 -4.54
N GLY A 5 1.71 7.94 -5.80
CA GLY A 5 1.01 7.03 -6.71
C GLY A 5 1.24 5.57 -6.33
N PHE A 6 0.40 4.66 -6.84
CA PHE A 6 0.56 3.22 -6.56
C PHE A 6 1.90 2.65 -7.09
N GLN A 7 2.51 3.29 -8.09
CA GLN A 7 3.80 2.89 -8.63
C GLN A 7 4.93 3.14 -7.61
N ASP A 8 4.87 4.27 -6.90
CA ASP A 8 5.86 4.65 -5.89
C ASP A 8 5.84 3.68 -4.71
N PHE A 9 4.68 3.11 -4.37
CA PHE A 9 4.55 2.09 -3.33
C PHE A 9 5.12 0.72 -3.73
N MET A 10 5.34 0.41 -5.03
CA MET A 10 5.72 -0.93 -5.46
C MET A 10 7.04 -1.41 -4.86
N TYR A 11 8.07 -0.56 -4.88
CA TYR A 11 9.40 -0.94 -4.37
C TYR A 11 9.41 -1.09 -2.84
N PRO A 12 8.94 -0.11 -2.04
CA PRO A 12 8.84 -0.26 -0.59
C PRO A 12 7.97 -1.46 -0.17
N PHE A 13 6.88 -1.73 -0.89
CA PHE A 13 6.04 -2.91 -0.63
C PHE A 13 6.82 -4.22 -0.78
N LEU A 14 7.63 -4.36 -1.83
CA LEU A 14 8.49 -5.54 -2.02
C LEU A 14 9.62 -5.62 -0.98
N GLN A 15 10.17 -4.47 -0.56
CA GLN A 15 11.20 -4.45 0.48
C GLN A 15 10.67 -5.01 1.80
N ILE A 16 9.45 -4.63 2.21
CA ILE A 16 8.81 -5.16 3.43
C ILE A 16 8.61 -6.68 3.32
N LEU A 17 8.15 -7.16 2.17
CA LEU A 17 7.98 -8.60 1.91
C LEU A 17 9.30 -9.36 1.68
N GLY A 18 10.44 -8.67 1.68
CA GLY A 18 11.77 -9.26 1.45
C GLY A 18 12.18 -10.27 2.51
N ASP A 19 11.49 -10.32 3.66
CA ASP A 19 11.70 -11.32 4.71
C ASP A 19 11.12 -12.71 4.38
N GLY A 20 10.34 -12.83 3.30
CA GLY A 20 9.73 -14.08 2.84
C GLY A 20 8.60 -14.60 3.72
N LYS A 21 8.08 -13.81 4.66
CA LYS A 21 6.98 -14.19 5.54
C LYS A 21 5.63 -13.74 5.00
N GLU A 22 4.58 -14.26 5.61
CA GLU A 22 3.22 -13.77 5.36
C GLU A 22 2.98 -12.48 6.15
N HIS A 23 2.45 -11.47 5.47
CA HIS A 23 2.14 -10.17 6.06
C HIS A 23 0.66 -9.87 5.94
N ARG A 24 0.09 -9.29 7.00
CA ARG A 24 -1.29 -8.78 6.92
C ARG A 24 -1.28 -7.48 6.16
N LEU A 25 -2.25 -7.33 5.25
CA LEU A 25 -2.38 -6.12 4.45
C LEU A 25 -2.58 -4.84 5.30
N GLN A 26 -3.23 -4.97 6.46
CA GLN A 26 -3.42 -3.84 7.39
C GLN A 26 -2.10 -3.36 8.01
N ASP A 27 -1.15 -4.27 8.24
CA ASP A 27 0.16 -3.92 8.78
C ASP A 27 1.00 -3.23 7.70
N LEU A 28 0.92 -3.72 6.44
CA LEU A 28 1.54 -3.06 5.30
C LEU A 28 1.05 -1.62 5.09
N TYR A 29 -0.23 -1.32 5.34
CA TYR A 29 -0.73 0.06 5.26
C TYR A 29 -0.01 0.99 6.25
N LYS A 30 0.19 0.53 7.49
CA LYS A 30 0.87 1.31 8.53
C LYS A 30 2.35 1.49 8.22
N GLU A 31 3.03 0.40 7.84
CA GLU A 31 4.45 0.45 7.51
C GLU A 31 4.74 1.34 6.30
N LEU A 32 3.90 1.27 5.27
CA LEU A 32 4.05 2.12 4.08
C LEU A 32 3.69 3.58 4.38
N ALA A 33 2.67 3.86 5.18
CA ALA A 33 2.40 5.23 5.62
C ALA A 33 3.59 5.82 6.38
N ASN A 34 4.18 5.05 7.31
CA ASN A 34 5.36 5.46 8.06
C ASN A 34 6.58 5.66 7.15
N HIS A 35 6.79 4.78 6.15
CA HIS A 35 7.90 4.90 5.19
C HIS A 35 7.87 6.22 4.42
N PHE A 36 6.67 6.66 4.00
CA PHE A 36 6.47 7.92 3.29
C PHE A 36 6.23 9.11 4.22
N GLN A 37 6.32 8.92 5.55
CA GLN A 37 6.08 9.94 6.56
C GLN A 37 4.74 10.66 6.39
N LEU A 38 3.70 9.91 6.03
CA LEU A 38 2.36 10.46 5.86
C LEU A 38 1.79 10.89 7.21
N THR A 39 1.15 12.05 7.20
CA THR A 39 0.39 12.61 8.32
C THR A 39 -0.94 11.89 8.52
N ASP A 40 -1.55 12.03 9.69
CA ASP A 40 -2.86 11.46 9.98
C ASP A 40 -3.93 11.96 9.00
N ASP A 41 -3.92 13.27 8.67
CA ASP A 41 -4.84 13.87 7.69
C ASP A 41 -4.69 13.25 6.30
N GLU A 42 -3.47 12.92 5.87
CA GLU A 42 -3.21 12.25 4.59
C GLU A 42 -3.61 10.77 4.62
N ILE A 43 -3.45 10.10 5.75
CA ILE A 43 -3.89 8.71 5.93
C ILE A 43 -5.42 8.63 5.86
N GLU A 44 -6.11 9.62 6.44
CA GLU A 44 -7.57 9.73 6.47
C GLU A 44 -8.17 10.33 5.20
N GLU A 45 -7.36 10.89 4.29
CA GLU A 45 -7.83 11.48 3.03
C GLU A 45 -8.66 10.47 2.23
N THR A 46 -9.92 10.81 1.95
CA THR A 46 -10.84 9.94 1.21
C THR A 46 -10.84 10.26 -0.28
N LEU A 47 -11.04 9.22 -1.10
CA LEU A 47 -11.32 9.43 -2.53
C LEU A 47 -12.63 10.22 -2.70
N PRO A 48 -12.85 10.91 -3.85
CA PRO A 48 -14.11 11.60 -4.14
C PRO A 48 -15.36 10.72 -4.06
N SER A 49 -15.19 9.40 -4.18
CA SER A 49 -16.28 8.43 -4.04
C SER A 49 -16.70 8.17 -2.58
N GLY A 50 -15.91 8.59 -1.60
CA GLY A 50 -16.12 8.41 -0.16
C GLY A 50 -15.99 6.97 0.36
N LYS A 51 -15.71 6.00 -0.51
CA LYS A 51 -15.73 4.56 -0.15
C LYS A 51 -14.45 4.06 0.50
N GLN A 52 -13.31 4.68 0.20
CA GLN A 52 -11.98 4.27 0.63
C GLN A 52 -11.08 5.49 0.79
N THR A 53 -10.08 5.38 1.67
CA THR A 53 -8.99 6.35 1.70
C THR A 53 -8.13 6.22 0.46
N VAL A 54 -7.47 7.32 0.09
CA VAL A 54 -6.52 7.35 -1.03
C VAL A 54 -5.41 6.33 -0.79
N LEU A 55 -4.84 6.29 0.42
CA LEU A 55 -3.79 5.34 0.80
C LEU A 55 -4.19 3.88 0.56
N VAL A 56 -5.34 3.46 1.10
CA VAL A 56 -5.87 2.09 0.93
C VAL A 56 -6.06 1.75 -0.54
N ASN A 57 -6.55 2.71 -1.33
CA ASN A 57 -6.72 2.52 -2.75
C ASN A 57 -5.38 2.33 -3.48
N ARG A 58 -4.37 3.17 -3.21
CA ARG A 58 -3.05 3.09 -3.84
C ARG A 58 -2.33 1.79 -3.50
N ILE A 59 -2.32 1.39 -2.23
CA ILE A 59 -1.69 0.14 -1.80
C ILE A 59 -2.49 -1.07 -2.32
N GLY A 60 -3.81 -0.97 -2.42
CA GLY A 60 -4.66 -1.99 -3.07
C GLY A 60 -4.30 -2.25 -4.53
N TRP A 61 -4.03 -1.19 -5.30
CA TRP A 61 -3.55 -1.30 -6.68
C TRP A 61 -2.12 -1.85 -6.75
N THR A 62 -1.24 -1.40 -5.86
CA THR A 62 0.13 -1.92 -5.71
C THR A 62 0.11 -3.44 -5.55
N ARG A 63 -0.66 -3.95 -4.58
CA ARG A 63 -0.83 -5.39 -4.34
C ARG A 63 -1.37 -6.11 -5.58
N THR A 64 -2.40 -5.55 -6.21
CA THR A 64 -3.02 -6.16 -7.40
C THR A 64 -2.02 -6.33 -8.53
N TYR A 65 -1.25 -5.28 -8.84
CA TYR A 65 -0.31 -5.31 -9.94
C TYR A 65 0.93 -6.16 -9.66
N LEU A 66 1.47 -6.12 -8.44
CA LEU A 66 2.58 -7.00 -8.05
C LEU A 66 2.18 -8.49 -8.09
N ASN A 67 0.96 -8.82 -7.66
CA ASN A 67 0.44 -10.19 -7.74
C ASN A 67 0.22 -10.62 -9.20
N LYS A 68 -0.30 -9.74 -10.06
CA LYS A 68 -0.42 -10.00 -11.50
C LYS A 68 0.94 -10.16 -12.20
N ALA A 69 1.97 -9.49 -11.71
CA ALA A 69 3.34 -9.62 -12.19
C ALA A 69 4.06 -10.89 -11.67
N GLY A 70 3.44 -11.65 -10.75
CA GLY A 70 4.05 -12.84 -10.16
C GLY A 70 5.15 -12.56 -9.14
N LEU A 71 5.29 -11.31 -8.69
CA LEU A 71 6.31 -10.89 -7.72
C LEU A 71 5.90 -11.17 -6.27
N ILE A 72 4.59 -11.25 -6.03
CA ILE A 72 4.02 -11.61 -4.73
C ILE A 72 2.92 -12.66 -4.94
N LYS A 73 2.54 -13.34 -3.85
CA LYS A 73 1.40 -14.23 -3.82
C LYS A 73 0.45 -13.79 -2.70
N VAL A 74 -0.81 -13.57 -3.04
CA VAL A 74 -1.86 -13.34 -2.02
C VAL A 74 -2.25 -14.68 -1.40
N VAL A 75 -2.01 -14.80 -0.10
CA VAL A 75 -2.40 -15.93 0.74
C VAL A 75 -3.66 -15.57 1.56
N ARG A 76 -4.44 -16.58 1.95
CA ARG A 76 -5.69 -16.41 2.70
C ARG A 76 -5.49 -16.73 4.17
#